data_AF-A0A800CXG3-F1
#
_entry.id   AF-A0A800CXG3-F1
#
_cell.length_a   1.000
_cell.length_b   1.000
_cell.length_c   1.000
_cell.angle_alpha   90.00
_cell.angle_beta   90.00
_cell.angle_gamma   90.00
#
_symmetry.space_group_name_H-M   'P 1'
#
loop_
_entity.id
_entity.type
_entity.pdbx_description
1 polymer ?
#
loop_
_entity_poly.entity_id
_entity_poly.type
_entity_poly.pdbx_seq_one_letter_code
_entity_poly.pdbx_strand_id
1 'polypeptide(L)'
;MIIVESHVCQSPNAKKEISPTLSALKFLPESLGKVDRILANAGYFSDTNISSCEKAEKEPFIPSGREKHNQSIVERFAHQKPLPADTDTISKMRYKLKTDEGRRPYAKGKVLWNQYSASSNMSWDQTIPSS
;
A
#
# COMPACT_ATOMS: atom_id res chain seq x y z
N MET A 1 -7.83 -13.93 1.79
CA MET A 1 -6.54 -13.25 1.53
C MET A 1 -5.61 -14.29 0.91
N ILE A 2 -4.88 -13.95 -0.15
CA ILE A 2 -3.93 -14.86 -0.81
C ILE A 2 -2.59 -14.13 -0.88
N ILE A 3 -1.49 -14.84 -0.58
CA ILE A 3 -0.12 -14.34 -0.79
C ILE A 3 0.34 -14.89 -2.14
N VAL A 4 0.69 -14.00 -3.06
CA VAL A 4 1.08 -14.36 -4.43
C VAL A 4 2.58 -14.14 -4.69
N GLU A 5 3.24 -13.39 -3.81
CA GLU A 5 4.65 -13.01 -3.93
C GLU A 5 5.21 -12.78 -2.52
N SER A 6 6.46 -13.19 -2.31
CA SER A 6 7.21 -12.91 -1.08
C SER A 6 8.70 -12.91 -1.39
N HIS A 7 9.40 -11.86 -0.98
CA HIS A 7 10.85 -11.77 -1.07
C HIS A 7 11.43 -11.09 0.16
N VAL A 8 12.73 -11.34 0.39
CA VAL A 8 13.51 -10.72 1.47
C VAL A 8 14.59 -9.87 0.82
N CYS A 9 14.75 -8.63 1.30
CA CYS A 9 15.86 -7.77 0.91
C CYS A 9 16.65 -7.33 2.15
N GLN A 10 17.92 -6.98 1.95
CA GLN A 10 18.78 -6.40 2.99
C GLN A 10 18.77 -4.86 2.94
N SER A 11 17.84 -4.25 2.20
CA SER A 11 17.71 -2.79 2.13
C SER A 11 17.21 -2.24 3.48
N PRO A 12 17.82 -1.16 4.01
CA PRO A 12 17.39 -0.59 5.28
C PRO A 12 16.04 0.14 5.22
N ASN A 13 15.49 0.38 4.02
CA ASN A 13 14.20 1.02 3.85
C ASN A 13 13.45 0.46 2.63
N ALA A 14 12.12 0.56 2.68
CA ALA A 14 11.22 -0.01 1.68
C ALA A 14 10.98 0.88 0.45
N LYS A 15 11.67 2.03 0.32
CA LYS A 15 11.41 3.04 -0.73
C LYS A 15 11.73 2.59 -2.15
N LYS A 16 12.28 1.39 -2.32
CA LYS A 16 12.61 0.78 -3.62
C LYS A 16 11.87 -0.54 -3.89
N GLU A 17 11.06 -1.02 -2.94
CA GLU A 17 10.55 -2.40 -2.98
C GLU A 17 9.22 -2.55 -3.76
N ILE A 18 8.61 -1.45 -4.22
CA ILE A 18 7.44 -1.52 -5.10
C ILE A 18 7.82 -2.01 -6.50
N SER A 19 8.96 -1.57 -7.03
CA SER A 19 9.39 -1.93 -8.39
C SER A 19 9.69 -3.44 -8.55
N PRO A 20 10.42 -4.09 -7.63
CA PRO A 20 10.54 -5.55 -7.60
C PRO A 20 9.19 -6.25 -7.53
N THR A 21 8.29 -5.80 -6.64
CA THR A 21 6.95 -6.38 -6.50
C THR A 21 6.16 -6.30 -7.82
N LEU A 22 6.12 -5.14 -8.46
CA LEU A 22 5.46 -4.95 -9.76
C LEU A 22 6.07 -5.84 -10.86
N SER A 23 7.37 -6.09 -10.81
CA SER A 23 8.04 -6.98 -11.75
C SER A 23 7.63 -8.43 -11.52
N ALA A 24 7.59 -8.87 -10.26
CA ALA A 24 7.16 -10.21 -9.90
C ALA A 24 5.69 -10.48 -10.26
N LEU A 25 4.81 -9.48 -10.12
CA LEU A 25 3.39 -9.59 -10.51
C LEU A 25 3.19 -9.93 -11.99
N LYS A 26 4.14 -9.58 -12.88
CA LYS A 26 4.06 -9.90 -14.32
C LYS A 26 4.23 -11.39 -14.62
N PHE A 27 4.80 -12.15 -13.70
CA PHE A 27 5.04 -13.59 -13.86
C PHE A 27 3.94 -14.44 -13.22
N LEU A 28 2.90 -13.82 -12.66
CA LEU A 28 1.79 -14.55 -12.06
C LEU A 28 0.88 -15.17 -13.14
N PRO A 29 0.33 -16.38 -12.87
CA PRO A 29 -0.67 -16.98 -13.73
C PRO A 29 -1.86 -16.05 -14.01
N GLU A 30 -2.32 -16.01 -15.27
CA GLU A 30 -3.47 -15.19 -15.68
C GLU A 30 -4.77 -15.51 -14.90
N SER A 31 -4.91 -16.74 -14.39
CA SER A 31 -6.05 -17.18 -13.59
C SER A 31 -6.23 -16.42 -12.28
N LEU A 32 -5.18 -15.75 -11.78
CA LEU A 32 -5.24 -14.89 -10.59
C LEU A 32 -5.86 -13.51 -10.88
N GLY A 33 -6.02 -13.16 -12.18
CA GLY A 33 -6.58 -11.89 -12.61
C GLY A 33 -5.55 -10.75 -12.63
N LYS A 34 -6.07 -9.52 -12.72
CA LYS A 34 -5.26 -8.29 -12.82
C LYS A 34 -5.27 -7.54 -11.49
N VAL A 35 -4.13 -6.98 -11.14
CA VAL A 35 -4.01 -6.01 -10.05
C VAL A 35 -4.25 -4.63 -10.63
N ASP A 36 -5.15 -3.84 -10.05
CA ASP A 36 -5.43 -2.45 -10.50
C ASP A 36 -4.91 -1.40 -9.51
N ARG A 37 -4.84 -1.77 -8.22
CA ARG A 37 -4.51 -0.85 -7.12
C ARG A 37 -3.40 -1.42 -6.27
N ILE A 38 -2.46 -0.56 -5.86
CA ILE A 38 -1.36 -0.92 -4.95
C ILE A 38 -1.56 -0.17 -3.63
N LEU A 39 -1.77 -0.92 -2.55
CA LEU A 39 -1.88 -0.39 -1.20
C LEU A 39 -0.58 -0.68 -0.46
N ALA A 40 0.08 0.35 0.06
CA ALA A 40 1.32 0.18 0.82
C ALA A 40 1.40 1.13 2.01
N ASN A 41 2.24 0.78 2.99
CA ASN A 41 2.49 1.60 4.17
C ASN A 41 3.30 2.85 3.82
N ALA A 42 3.24 3.87 4.69
CA ALA A 42 3.94 5.14 4.47
C ALA A 42 5.46 5.02 4.27
N GLY A 43 6.08 3.95 4.79
CA GLY A 43 7.50 3.67 4.57
C GLY A 43 7.88 3.37 3.12
N TYR A 44 6.91 3.03 2.27
CA TYR A 44 7.08 2.81 0.83
C TYR A 44 6.93 4.09 0.01
N PHE A 45 6.63 5.24 0.63
CA PHE A 45 6.49 6.49 -0.10
C PHE A 45 7.84 6.96 -0.66
N SER A 46 7.94 7.03 -1.99
CA SER A 46 9.03 7.63 -2.75
C SER A 46 8.52 8.02 -4.13
N ASP A 47 9.05 9.08 -4.72
CA ASP A 47 8.67 9.52 -6.07
C ASP A 47 8.89 8.38 -7.08
N THR A 48 9.99 7.64 -6.94
CA THR A 48 10.30 6.44 -7.73
C THR A 48 9.18 5.40 -7.64
N ASN A 49 8.71 5.06 -6.44
CA ASN A 49 7.66 4.06 -6.29
C ASN A 49 6.31 4.54 -6.87
N ILE A 50 5.97 5.82 -6.72
CA ILE A 50 4.75 6.39 -7.31
C ILE A 50 4.84 6.35 -8.84
N SER A 51 5.95 6.78 -9.41
CA SER A 51 6.18 6.74 -10.86
C SER A 51 6.21 5.30 -11.39
N SER A 52 6.73 4.33 -10.63
CA SER A 52 6.70 2.91 -11.02
C SER A 52 5.27 2.37 -11.07
N CYS A 53 4.41 2.73 -10.11
CA CYS A 53 2.98 2.38 -10.16
C CYS A 53 2.29 3.00 -11.38
N GLU A 54 2.54 4.29 -11.64
CA GLU A 54 1.97 4.99 -12.79
C GLU A 54 2.39 4.35 -14.13
N LYS A 55 3.68 4.05 -14.30
CA LYS A 55 4.20 3.35 -15.49
C LYS A 55 3.62 1.94 -15.66
N ALA A 56 3.22 1.31 -14.57
CA ALA A 56 2.56 0.01 -14.59
C ALA A 56 1.02 0.12 -14.75
N GLU A 57 0.49 1.33 -14.95
CA GLU A 57 -0.94 1.63 -15.01
C GLU A 57 -1.68 1.13 -13.76
N LYS A 58 -1.04 1.26 -12.60
CA LYS A 58 -1.59 0.89 -11.29
C LYS A 58 -1.81 2.11 -10.44
N GLU A 59 -2.95 2.14 -9.78
CA GLU A 59 -3.33 3.24 -8.91
C GLU A 59 -2.64 3.10 -7.53
N PRO A 60 -1.72 4.00 -7.14
CA PRO A 60 -1.06 3.90 -5.86
C PRO A 60 -1.91 4.49 -4.72
N PHE A 61 -1.95 3.80 -3.59
CA PHE A 61 -2.49 4.25 -2.31
C PHE A 61 -1.37 4.13 -1.26
N ILE A 62 -0.41 5.06 -1.32
CA ILE A 62 0.78 5.07 -0.48
C ILE A 62 0.84 6.39 0.30
N PRO A 63 0.50 6.41 1.61
CA PRO A 63 0.53 7.65 2.39
C PRO A 63 1.93 8.27 2.43
N SER A 64 2.04 9.58 2.26
CA SER A 64 3.34 10.27 2.33
C SER A 64 3.89 10.41 3.75
N GLY A 65 3.12 9.99 4.76
CA GLY A 65 3.48 10.03 6.16
C GLY A 65 2.53 9.17 6.98
N ARG A 66 2.87 8.96 8.26
CA ARG A 66 1.97 8.28 9.20
C ARG A 66 0.84 9.23 9.58
N GLU A 67 -0.40 8.75 9.57
CA GLU A 67 -1.51 9.52 10.10
C GLU A 67 -1.38 9.68 11.62
N LYS A 68 -1.72 10.87 12.13
CA LYS A 68 -1.82 11.09 13.57
C LYS A 68 -2.99 10.26 14.11
N HIS A 69 -2.73 9.50 15.18
CA HIS A 69 -3.75 8.64 15.81
C HIS A 69 -5.01 9.39 16.28
N ASN A 70 -4.90 10.69 16.57
CA ASN A 70 -5.98 11.48 17.13
C ASN A 70 -6.25 12.77 16.33
N GLN A 71 -6.51 12.63 15.02
CA GLN A 71 -7.06 13.74 14.22
C GLN A 71 -8.37 14.23 14.85
N SER A 72 -8.55 15.55 14.89
CA SER A 72 -9.75 16.17 15.42
C SER A 72 -11.00 15.80 14.60
N ILE A 73 -12.18 15.88 15.21
CA ILE A 73 -13.47 15.62 14.53
C ILE A 73 -13.62 16.54 13.31
N VAL A 74 -13.25 17.82 13.46
CA VAL A 74 -13.32 18.80 12.36
C VAL A 74 -12.43 18.39 11.18
N GLU A 75 -11.20 17.97 11.44
CA GLU A 75 -10.28 17.50 10.39
C GLU A 75 -10.77 16.20 9.72
N ARG A 76 -11.41 15.30 10.48
CA ARG A 76 -11.93 14.04 9.94
C ARG A 76 -13.06 14.25 8.93
N PHE A 77 -13.91 15.25 9.18
CA PHE A 77 -15.10 15.58 8.37
C PHE A 77 -14.90 16.78 7.42
N ALA A 78 -13.70 17.35 7.36
CA ALA A 78 -13.42 18.45 6.44
C ALA A 78 -13.50 17.96 4.98
N HIS A 79 -14.42 18.54 4.21
CA HIS A 79 -14.51 18.28 2.78
C HIS A 79 -13.31 18.90 2.03
N GLN A 80 -12.67 18.09 1.20
CA GLN A 80 -11.55 18.53 0.37
C GLN A 80 -12.06 19.39 -0.80
N LYS A 81 -11.35 20.49 -1.09
CA LYS A 81 -11.60 21.30 -2.30
C LYS A 81 -11.19 20.51 -3.55
N PRO A 82 -11.93 20.58 -4.66
CA PRO A 82 -11.58 19.86 -5.89
C PRO A 82 -10.15 20.20 -6.35
N LEU A 83 -9.42 19.18 -6.77
CA LEU A 83 -8.06 19.31 -7.26
C LEU A 83 -8.07 19.80 -8.72
N PRO A 84 -7.16 20.71 -9.14
CA PRO A 84 -7.02 21.09 -10.55
C PRO A 84 -6.74 19.87 -11.44
N ALA A 85 -7.26 19.88 -12.67
CA ALA A 85 -7.12 18.74 -13.60
C ALA A 85 -5.65 18.42 -13.94
N ASP A 86 -4.81 19.44 -14.05
CA ASP A 86 -3.39 19.34 -14.44
C ASP A 86 -2.44 19.13 -13.26
N THR A 87 -2.87 18.34 -12.29
CA THR A 87 -2.08 18.07 -11.08
C THR A 87 -1.20 16.84 -11.26
N ASP A 88 0.03 16.89 -10.74
CA ASP A 88 0.97 15.77 -10.78
C ASP A 88 0.44 14.53 -10.03
N THR A 89 0.98 13.35 -10.35
CA THR A 89 0.53 12.05 -9.83
C THR A 89 0.61 11.95 -8.31
N ILE A 90 1.65 12.53 -7.70
CA ILE A 90 1.84 12.51 -6.24
C ILE A 90 0.78 13.38 -5.58
N SER A 91 0.52 14.56 -6.12
CA SER A 91 -0.51 15.46 -5.62
C SER A 91 -1.93 14.90 -5.81
N LYS A 92 -2.21 14.23 -6.95
CA LYS A 92 -3.46 13.46 -7.18
C LYS A 92 -3.64 12.36 -6.15
N MET A 93 -2.57 11.60 -5.85
CA MET A 93 -2.60 10.56 -4.82
C MET A 93 -2.82 11.17 -3.42
N ARG A 94 -2.07 12.22 -3.06
CA ARG A 94 -2.21 12.91 -1.76
C ARG A 94 -3.61 13.45 -1.55
N TYR A 95 -4.21 14.01 -2.60
CA TYR A 95 -5.58 14.48 -2.57
C TYR A 95 -6.55 13.32 -2.32
N LYS A 96 -6.43 12.25 -3.11
CA LYS A 96 -7.26 11.06 -3.03
C LYS A 96 -7.22 10.41 -1.65
N LEU A 97 -6.05 10.29 -1.04
CA LEU A 97 -5.89 9.73 0.31
C LEU A 97 -6.57 10.56 1.41
N LYS A 98 -6.97 11.80 1.12
CA LYS A 98 -7.75 12.62 2.04
C LYS A 98 -9.26 12.52 1.82
N THR A 99 -9.72 11.93 0.72
CA THR A 99 -11.15 11.72 0.46
C THR A 99 -11.64 10.44 1.14
N ASP A 100 -12.94 10.35 1.43
CA ASP A 100 -13.52 9.12 2.00
C ASP A 100 -13.34 7.93 1.06
N GLU A 101 -13.49 8.14 -0.24
CA GLU A 101 -13.29 7.12 -1.26
C GLU A 101 -11.85 6.60 -1.27
N GLY A 102 -10.84 7.46 -1.12
CA GLY A 102 -9.45 7.02 -1.09
C GLY A 102 -9.01 6.42 0.25
N ARG A 103 -9.67 6.78 1.36
CA ARG A 103 -9.42 6.19 2.69
C ARG A 103 -10.02 4.79 2.84
N ARG A 104 -11.15 4.50 2.17
CA ARG A 104 -11.85 3.21 2.26
C ARG A 104 -10.98 1.99 1.89
N PRO A 105 -10.23 1.96 0.76
CA PRO A 105 -9.34 0.85 0.43
C PRO A 105 -8.31 0.57 1.52
N TYR A 106 -7.67 1.62 2.04
CA TYR A 106 -6.65 1.50 3.08
C TYR A 106 -7.24 0.97 4.40
N ALA A 107 -8.41 1.47 4.81
CA ALA A 107 -9.12 0.99 5.99
C ALA A 107 -9.49 -0.50 5.86
N LYS A 108 -10.01 -0.93 4.70
CA LYS A 108 -10.30 -2.34 4.42
C LYS A 108 -9.06 -3.21 4.49
N GLY A 109 -7.93 -2.74 3.94
CA GLY A 109 -6.64 -3.43 4.02
C GLY A 109 -6.20 -3.66 5.46
N LYS A 110 -6.34 -2.65 6.34
CA LYS A 110 -6.03 -2.78 7.77
C LYS A 110 -6.91 -3.82 8.48
N VAL A 111 -8.22 -3.85 8.19
CA VAL A 111 -9.12 -4.87 8.76
C VAL A 111 -8.70 -6.28 8.35
N LEU A 112 -8.41 -6.49 7.05
CA LEU A 112 -7.96 -7.78 6.54
C LEU A 112 -6.63 -8.22 7.18
N TRP A 113 -5.69 -7.29 7.34
CA TRP A 113 -4.41 -7.56 8.01
C TRP A 113 -4.61 -7.95 9.47
N ASN A 114 -5.40 -7.19 10.23
CA ASN A 114 -5.69 -7.50 11.62
C ASN A 114 -6.35 -8.86 11.79
N GLN A 115 -7.28 -9.22 10.90
CA GLN A 115 -7.91 -10.54 10.89
C GLN A 115 -6.89 -11.66 10.64
N TYR A 116 -5.98 -11.47 9.68
CA TYR A 116 -4.91 -12.42 9.42
C TYR A 116 -3.97 -12.58 10.61
N SER A 117 -3.48 -11.47 11.19
CA SER A 117 -2.60 -11.50 12.37
C SER A 117 -3.26 -12.15 13.58
N ALA A 118 -4.55 -11.93 13.81
CA ALA A 118 -5.29 -12.60 14.87
C ALA A 118 -5.38 -14.12 14.63
N SER A 119 -5.53 -14.56 13.38
CA SER A 119 -5.55 -15.99 13.02
C SER A 119 -4.18 -16.66 13.02
N SER A 120 -3.10 -15.91 12.72
CA SER A 120 -1.74 -16.44 12.61
C SER A 120 -0.94 -16.39 13.92
N ASN A 121 -1.48 -15.76 14.98
CA ASN A 121 -0.95 -15.89 16.35
C ASN A 121 -1.18 -17.29 16.96
N MET A 122 -1.68 -18.26 16.19
CA MET A 122 -1.75 -19.67 16.54
C MET A 122 -0.56 -20.40 15.89
N SER A 123 0.53 -20.53 16.66
CA SER A 123 1.76 -21.29 16.35
C SER A 123 2.68 -20.74 15.25
N TRP A 124 3.67 -19.95 15.67
CA TRP A 124 4.97 -19.83 14.99
C TRP A 124 6.07 -20.45 15.86
N ASP A 125 5.91 -21.71 16.24
CA ASP A 125 7.06 -22.50 16.71
C ASP A 125 7.66 -23.22 15.49
N GLN A 126 8.60 -22.53 14.83
CA GLN A 126 9.42 -23.11 13.76
C GLN A 126 10.84 -23.21 14.31
N THR A 127 11.19 -24.41 14.75
CA THR A 127 12.55 -24.86 15.02
C THR A 127 13.46 -24.50 13.85
N ILE A 128 14.42 -23.59 14.09
CA ILE A 128 15.53 -23.32 13.17
C ILE A 128 16.57 -24.42 13.38
N PRO A 129 17.00 -25.17 12.35
CA PRO A 129 18.13 -26.08 12.49
C PRO A 129 19.41 -25.25 12.61
N SER A 130 20.14 -25.42 13.72
CA SER A 130 21.48 -24.90 13.89
C SER A 130 22.44 -25.60 12.94
N SER A 131 23.06 -24.85 12.03
CA SER A 131 24.27 -25.26 11.30
C SER A 131 25.51 -25.17 12.18
#